data_AF-B4QK66-F1
#
_entry.id   AF-B4QK66-F1
#
_cell.length_a   1.000
_cell.length_b   1.000
_cell.length_c   1.000
_cell.angle_alpha   90.00
_cell.angle_beta   90.00
_cell.angle_gamma   90.00
#
_symmetry.space_group_name_H-M   'P 1'
#
loop_
_entity.id
_entity.type
_entity.pdbx_description
1 polymer ?
#
loop_
_entity_poly.entity_id
_entity_poly.type
_entity_poly.pdbx_seq_one_letter_code
_entity_poly.pdbx_strand_id
1 'polypeptide(L)'
;MTSIIPPGSLVPQAQGVEAAVPIWLKMDWSPEIEQGIYKDWGTYYSRRRRENLGMYYFDKALKLGPADFTTLYRRSQSKRKNAQADGALKDSLEAKRLLKNLQRSDAPINLEVCDALYELNRLENAKAELHDNTRLFTGNKTKMFEQRLVVVDENIEDACGPSMTQYISDKEKLIVHLKEVQNKYKPDTRPLWKILKEQEKCDVQSIPEIEEEMLSPLEIARRSRAFDVFNQMFIDRSWHDVIFLKHVRKNPNLLLNQCKNSTEYLQTLSMKKYEEIKTFLKILEARSPMYNIRYQKFTNKKLMDKFRQEYLFRVQYQTRRNMISALRSIRYLRKTKSLTKLTSYVEEVMGDYVVKKTNRIMPWKFEFINEVYNILALAYVDQYTLPKNFRYAEKNALLRLLRFPMDKSKEVKHFVFGDRTTHQGSETVDPALTKSRLMGNRFENRMNFAQYPIEKSYLLHQMAEIHLKSHRFDECCFSARKSIEEAKKCNSYIWQFLCYLLIIKANAALHKVERTSEALDMALKIAKELKEKNIHNFLTACIHCNEEEFIVKKQSIFANSRRESEKSVYSSLSVRHSD
;
A
#
# COMPACT_ATOMS: atom_id res chain seq x y z
N MET A 1 -26.23 -9.85 31.25
CA MET A 1 -27.06 -10.25 30.10
C MET A 1 -26.96 -9.15 29.04
N THR A 2 -26.66 -9.56 27.82
CA THR A 2 -26.42 -8.73 26.64
C THR A 2 -27.72 -8.44 25.91
N SER A 3 -28.15 -7.19 25.80
CA SER A 3 -29.08 -6.79 24.73
C SER A 3 -28.27 -6.60 23.45
N ILE A 4 -28.16 -7.68 22.70
CA ILE A 4 -27.80 -7.68 21.27
C ILE A 4 -29.05 -7.16 20.57
N ILE A 5 -29.01 -5.97 19.96
CA ILE A 5 -29.84 -5.47 18.83
C ILE A 5 -29.64 -3.93 18.71
N PRO A 6 -29.33 -3.38 17.52
CA PRO A 6 -29.37 -1.93 17.27
C PRO A 6 -30.82 -1.42 17.27
N PRO A 7 -31.10 -0.16 17.67
CA PRO A 7 -32.44 0.41 17.55
C PRO A 7 -32.76 0.58 16.05
N GLY A 8 -33.45 -0.40 15.46
CA GLY A 8 -33.83 -0.34 14.05
C GLY A 8 -33.97 -1.66 13.29
N SER A 9 -33.66 -2.84 13.88
CA SER A 9 -33.95 -4.11 13.20
C SER A 9 -35.35 -4.62 13.55
N LEU A 10 -36.27 -4.46 12.61
CA LEU A 10 -37.56 -5.16 12.53
C LEU A 10 -37.33 -6.68 12.62
N VAL A 11 -37.62 -7.25 13.80
CA VAL A 11 -37.98 -8.67 13.91
C VAL A 11 -39.45 -8.77 13.50
N PRO A 12 -39.88 -9.72 12.65
CA PRO A 12 -41.31 -9.91 12.42
C PRO A 12 -41.95 -10.27 13.76
N GLN A 13 -42.72 -9.33 14.30
CA GLN A 13 -43.50 -9.53 15.52
C GLN A 13 -44.49 -10.67 15.25
N ALA A 14 -44.39 -11.75 16.04
CA ALA A 14 -45.57 -12.58 16.27
C ALA A 14 -46.63 -11.65 16.88
N GLN A 15 -47.73 -11.45 16.18
CA GLN A 15 -48.83 -10.59 16.63
C GLN A 15 -49.24 -10.98 18.06
N GLY A 16 -49.11 -10.03 18.99
CA GLY A 16 -49.80 -10.08 20.28
C GLY A 16 -48.96 -10.26 21.54
N VAL A 17 -47.63 -10.39 21.50
CA VAL A 17 -46.82 -10.42 22.74
C VAL A 17 -45.65 -9.45 22.64
N GLU A 18 -45.83 -8.26 23.22
CA GLU A 18 -44.75 -7.29 23.43
C GLU A 18 -43.65 -7.91 24.31
N ALA A 19 -42.39 -7.66 23.95
CA ALA A 19 -41.24 -8.11 24.73
C ALA A 19 -41.37 -7.61 26.17
N ALA A 20 -41.22 -8.51 27.16
CA ALA A 20 -41.39 -8.19 28.57
C ALA A 20 -40.47 -7.03 28.98
N VAL A 21 -41.05 -5.83 29.07
CA VAL A 21 -40.38 -4.63 29.55
C VAL A 21 -39.80 -4.93 30.94
N PRO A 22 -38.50 -4.71 31.18
CA PRO A 22 -37.90 -4.95 32.49
C PRO A 22 -38.68 -4.19 33.57
N ILE A 23 -38.81 -4.78 34.76
CA ILE A 23 -39.73 -4.29 35.82
C ILE A 23 -39.47 -2.81 36.18
N TRP A 24 -38.22 -2.35 36.08
CA TRP A 24 -37.84 -0.95 36.34
C TRP A 24 -38.24 0.05 35.23
N LEU A 25 -38.61 -0.41 34.03
CA LEU A 25 -39.18 0.39 32.93
C LEU A 25 -40.72 0.43 32.97
N LYS A 26 -41.35 -0.38 33.84
CA LYS A 26 -42.82 -0.41 34.04
C LYS A 26 -43.28 0.54 35.16
N MET A 27 -42.36 1.17 35.85
CA MET A 27 -42.64 2.17 36.89
C MET A 27 -42.40 3.55 36.26
N ASP A 28 -43.42 4.41 36.28
CA ASP A 28 -43.30 5.81 35.86
C ASP A 28 -42.51 6.58 36.93
N TRP A 29 -41.18 6.48 36.86
CA TRP A 29 -40.30 7.26 37.73
C TRP A 29 -40.41 8.74 37.36
N SER A 30 -40.38 9.61 38.37
CA SER A 30 -40.21 11.04 38.10
C SER A 30 -38.89 11.29 37.35
N PRO A 31 -38.82 12.33 36.49
CA PRO A 31 -37.60 12.60 35.70
C PRO A 31 -36.36 12.83 36.59
N GLU A 32 -36.55 13.29 37.83
CA GLU A 32 -35.48 13.44 38.83
C GLU A 32 -34.94 12.10 39.33
N ILE A 33 -35.83 11.14 39.60
CA ILE A 33 -35.43 9.79 40.04
C ILE A 33 -34.77 9.05 38.86
N GLU A 34 -35.34 9.17 37.66
CA GLU A 34 -34.78 8.58 36.44
C GLU A 34 -33.38 9.13 36.14
N GLN A 35 -33.18 10.45 36.31
CA GLN A 35 -31.87 11.08 36.21
C GLN A 35 -30.88 10.48 37.22
N GLY A 36 -31.30 10.31 38.48
CA GLY A 36 -30.49 9.70 39.53
C GLY A 36 -30.05 8.27 39.19
N ILE A 37 -30.99 7.44 38.72
CA ILE A 37 -30.71 6.06 38.28
C ILE A 37 -29.70 6.04 37.14
N TYR A 38 -29.87 6.88 36.12
CA TYR A 38 -28.92 6.95 35.00
C TYR A 38 -27.53 7.42 35.44
N LYS A 39 -27.43 8.37 36.37
CA LYS A 39 -26.14 8.82 36.93
C LYS A 39 -25.42 7.68 37.67
N ASP A 40 -26.16 6.89 38.44
CA ASP A 40 -25.60 5.75 39.17
C ASP A 40 -25.18 4.62 38.23
N TRP A 41 -25.98 4.31 37.22
CA TRP A 41 -25.59 3.37 36.17
C TRP A 41 -24.37 3.84 35.38
N GLY A 42 -24.32 5.12 35.00
CA GLY A 42 -23.15 5.70 34.33
C GLY A 42 -21.88 5.52 35.16
N THR A 43 -21.99 5.77 36.47
CA THR A 43 -20.88 5.61 37.43
C THR A 43 -20.49 4.14 37.59
N TYR A 44 -21.47 3.24 37.71
CA TYR A 44 -21.25 1.80 37.82
C TYR A 44 -20.53 1.23 36.60
N TYR A 45 -20.96 1.60 35.39
CA TYR A 45 -20.33 1.13 34.16
C TYR A 45 -18.94 1.73 33.93
N SER A 46 -18.74 3.01 34.25
CA SER A 46 -17.42 3.65 34.18
C SER A 46 -16.41 2.98 35.14
N ARG A 47 -16.82 2.66 36.38
CA ARG A 47 -15.96 1.92 37.34
C ARG A 47 -15.51 0.56 36.83
N ARG A 48 -16.31 -0.10 35.98
CA ARG A 48 -15.99 -1.39 35.35
C ARG A 48 -15.25 -1.25 34.01
N ARG A 49 -14.70 -0.08 33.71
CA ARG A 49 -14.01 0.24 32.45
C ARG A 49 -14.90 0.07 31.21
N ARG A 50 -16.22 0.15 31.36
CA ARG A 50 -17.18 0.16 30.26
C ARG A 50 -17.59 1.60 29.94
N GLU A 51 -16.59 2.41 29.59
CA GLU A 51 -16.74 3.86 29.46
C GLU A 51 -17.75 4.27 28.37
N ASN A 52 -17.86 3.52 27.26
CA ASN A 52 -18.90 3.76 26.25
C ASN A 52 -20.33 3.67 26.80
N LEU A 53 -20.59 2.68 27.67
CA LEU A 53 -21.89 2.54 28.33
C LEU A 53 -22.05 3.59 29.42
N GLY A 54 -20.97 3.90 30.16
CA GLY A 54 -20.95 4.99 31.13
C GLY A 54 -21.39 6.32 30.51
N MET A 55 -20.76 6.70 29.39
CA MET A 55 -21.10 7.89 28.61
C MET A 55 -22.56 7.90 28.16
N TYR A 56 -23.07 6.78 27.63
CA TYR A 56 -24.47 6.67 27.19
C TYR A 56 -25.46 7.03 28.30
N TYR A 57 -25.24 6.52 29.53
CA TYR A 57 -26.11 6.81 30.66
C TYR A 57 -25.90 8.23 31.21
N PHE A 58 -24.68 8.75 31.20
CA PHE A 58 -24.45 10.16 31.55
C PHE A 58 -25.14 11.12 30.56
N ASP A 59 -25.12 10.82 29.27
CA ASP A 59 -25.82 11.63 28.27
C ASP A 59 -27.33 11.59 28.46
N LYS A 60 -27.90 10.44 28.86
CA LYS A 60 -29.32 10.35 29.25
C LYS A 60 -29.64 11.17 30.49
N ALA A 61 -28.81 11.09 31.54
CA ALA A 61 -29.00 11.87 32.75
C ALA A 61 -28.94 13.38 32.46
N LEU A 62 -28.03 13.84 31.59
CA LEU A 62 -27.91 15.25 31.23
C LEU A 62 -29.03 15.75 30.31
N LYS A 63 -29.69 14.87 29.55
CA LYS A 63 -30.92 15.23 28.82
C LYS A 63 -32.08 15.55 29.76
N LEU A 64 -32.18 14.83 30.88
CA LEU A 64 -33.21 15.04 31.89
C LEU A 64 -32.90 16.24 32.78
N GLY A 65 -31.64 16.40 33.18
CA GLY A 65 -31.19 17.54 33.99
C GLY A 65 -29.85 18.08 33.51
N PRO A 66 -29.84 19.10 32.62
CA PRO A 66 -28.62 19.64 32.04
C PRO A 66 -27.76 20.42 33.05
N ALA A 67 -28.34 20.92 34.13
CA ALA A 67 -27.66 21.71 35.16
C ALA A 67 -26.97 20.87 36.27
N ASP A 68 -26.80 19.56 36.09
CA ASP A 68 -26.10 18.72 37.08
C ASP A 68 -24.58 18.72 36.87
N PHE A 69 -23.90 19.60 37.61
CA PHE A 69 -22.44 19.71 37.60
C PHE A 69 -21.73 18.40 37.99
N THR A 70 -22.35 17.54 38.81
CA THR A 70 -21.74 16.27 39.23
C THR A 70 -21.74 15.26 38.10
N THR A 71 -22.81 15.23 37.30
CA THR A 71 -22.89 14.35 36.12
C THR A 71 -21.93 14.82 35.03
N LEU A 72 -21.80 16.12 34.80
CA LEU A 72 -20.78 16.69 33.90
C LEU A 72 -19.36 16.31 34.34
N TYR A 73 -19.04 16.43 35.64
CA TYR A 73 -17.76 16.02 36.20
C TYR A 73 -17.45 14.53 35.96
N ARG A 74 -18.40 13.63 36.26
CA ARG A 74 -18.21 12.19 36.03
C ARG A 74 -18.13 11.82 34.55
N ARG A 75 -18.89 12.52 33.69
CA ARG A 75 -18.82 12.35 32.23
C ARG A 75 -17.46 12.80 31.69
N SER A 76 -16.91 13.92 32.19
CA SER A 76 -15.55 14.39 31.86
C SER A 76 -14.51 13.30 32.13
N GLN A 77 -14.55 12.70 33.32
CA GLN A 77 -13.62 11.61 33.69
C GLN A 77 -13.72 10.42 32.73
N SER A 78 -14.93 10.03 32.36
CA SER A 78 -15.17 8.94 31.41
C SER A 78 -14.67 9.29 30.00
N LYS A 79 -14.90 10.52 29.53
CA LYS A 79 -14.41 11.03 28.24
C LYS A 79 -12.89 11.05 28.16
N ARG A 80 -12.18 11.48 29.20
CA ARG A 80 -10.70 11.42 29.24
C ARG A 80 -10.18 10.00 29.05
N LYS A 81 -10.78 9.03 29.74
CA LYS A 81 -10.43 7.60 29.62
C LYS A 81 -10.75 6.98 28.25
N ASN A 82 -11.59 7.63 27.44
CA ASN A 82 -11.90 7.26 26.06
C ASN A 82 -11.15 8.11 25.02
N ALA A 83 -10.09 8.81 25.41
CA ALA A 83 -9.32 9.72 24.56
C ALA A 83 -10.12 10.87 23.93
N GLN A 84 -11.21 11.29 24.57
CA GLN A 84 -12.05 12.42 24.17
C GLN A 84 -11.78 13.65 25.05
N ALA A 85 -10.51 14.04 25.14
CA ALA A 85 -10.06 15.09 26.05
C ALA A 85 -10.69 16.48 25.76
N ASP A 86 -10.95 16.82 24.50
CA ASP A 86 -11.64 18.07 24.14
C ASP A 86 -13.07 18.12 24.69
N GLY A 87 -13.78 17.00 24.58
CA GLY A 87 -15.13 16.86 25.12
C GLY A 87 -15.14 16.89 26.64
N ALA A 88 -14.09 16.36 27.28
CA ALA A 88 -13.91 16.40 28.73
C ALA A 88 -13.61 17.84 29.23
N LEU A 89 -12.80 18.60 28.50
CA LEU A 89 -12.53 19.99 28.84
C LEU A 89 -13.81 20.85 28.79
N LYS A 90 -14.66 20.63 27.77
CA LYS A 90 -15.95 21.32 27.67
C LYS A 90 -16.85 21.02 28.87
N ASP A 91 -16.99 19.74 29.22
CA ASP A 91 -17.82 19.30 30.35
C ASP A 91 -17.31 19.85 31.69
N SER A 92 -15.99 19.82 31.91
CA SER A 92 -15.38 20.29 33.17
C SER A 92 -15.44 21.81 33.32
N LEU A 93 -15.27 22.57 32.22
CA LEU A 93 -15.48 24.02 32.22
C LEU A 93 -16.94 24.39 32.46
N GLU A 94 -17.88 23.65 31.89
CA GLU A 94 -19.31 23.85 32.12
C GLU A 94 -19.69 23.55 33.58
N ALA A 95 -19.18 22.46 34.17
CA ALA A 95 -19.34 22.15 35.58
C ALA A 95 -18.77 23.26 36.49
N LYS A 96 -17.57 23.78 36.17
CA LYS A 96 -16.95 24.92 36.88
C LYS A 96 -17.82 26.19 36.79
N ARG A 97 -18.42 26.45 35.62
CA ARG A 97 -19.35 27.59 35.42
C ARG A 97 -20.61 27.45 36.26
N LEU A 98 -21.24 26.26 36.27
CA LEU A 98 -22.43 26.00 37.08
C LEU A 98 -22.16 26.18 38.57
N LEU A 99 -21.03 25.69 39.07
CA LEU A 99 -20.62 25.92 40.46
C LEU A 99 -20.39 27.40 40.78
N LYS A 100 -19.78 28.15 39.86
CA LYS A 100 -19.59 29.60 40.03
C LYS A 100 -20.93 30.34 40.14
N ASN A 101 -21.93 29.94 39.36
CA ASN A 101 -23.29 30.50 39.45
C ASN A 101 -23.94 30.21 40.80
N LEU A 102 -23.61 29.07 41.41
CA LEU A 102 -24.02 28.69 42.77
C LEU A 102 -23.13 29.31 43.87
N GLN A 103 -22.20 30.21 43.51
CA GLN A 103 -21.21 30.83 44.40
C GLN A 103 -20.36 29.81 45.19
N ARG A 104 -20.10 28.64 44.59
CA ARG A 104 -19.31 27.55 45.18
C ARG A 104 -18.07 27.26 44.34
N SER A 105 -17.01 26.77 44.99
CA SER A 105 -15.79 26.32 44.33
C SER A 105 -15.34 24.98 44.90
N ASP A 106 -15.26 23.97 44.02
CA ASP A 106 -14.89 22.61 44.38
C ASP A 106 -13.53 22.25 43.79
N ALA A 107 -12.59 21.90 44.66
CA ALA A 107 -11.24 21.49 44.26
C ALA A 107 -11.22 20.32 43.27
N PRO A 108 -12.03 19.25 43.42
CA PRO A 108 -12.03 18.14 42.46
C PRO A 108 -12.43 18.53 41.04
N ILE A 109 -13.35 19.49 40.88
CA ILE A 109 -13.82 19.94 39.56
C ILE A 109 -12.79 20.84 38.89
N ASN A 110 -12.14 21.74 39.66
CA ASN A 110 -11.04 22.53 39.13
C ASN A 110 -9.83 21.65 38.77
N LEU A 111 -9.57 20.60 39.55
CA LEU A 111 -8.54 19.61 39.21
C LEU A 111 -8.87 18.87 37.92
N GLU A 112 -10.14 18.55 37.67
CA GLU A 112 -10.57 17.91 36.42
C GLU A 112 -10.33 18.80 35.19
N VAL A 113 -10.50 20.12 35.31
CA VAL A 113 -10.14 21.06 34.24
C VAL A 113 -8.63 20.99 33.95
N CYS A 114 -7.80 20.97 34.98
CA CYS A 114 -6.35 20.85 34.85
C CYS A 114 -5.95 19.51 34.21
N ASP A 115 -6.53 18.41 34.69
CA ASP A 115 -6.33 17.06 34.15
C ASP A 115 -6.77 16.98 32.68
N ALA A 116 -7.88 17.64 32.29
CA ALA A 116 -8.34 17.68 30.89
C ALA A 116 -7.39 18.48 29.98
N LEU A 117 -6.86 19.62 30.46
CA LEU A 117 -5.84 20.39 29.75
C LEU A 117 -4.54 19.59 29.58
N TYR A 118 -4.17 18.82 30.59
CA TYR A 118 -3.01 17.92 30.56
C TYR A 118 -3.19 16.76 29.57
N GLU A 119 -4.37 16.13 29.50
CA GLU A 119 -4.68 15.10 28.47
C GLU A 119 -4.72 15.67 27.05
N LEU A 120 -4.99 16.98 26.89
CA LEU A 120 -4.89 17.68 25.60
C LEU A 120 -3.46 18.07 25.21
N ASN A 121 -2.46 17.71 26.02
CA ASN A 121 -1.06 18.10 25.88
C ASN A 121 -0.83 19.62 25.88
N ARG A 122 -1.76 20.40 26.45
CA ARG A 122 -1.60 21.85 26.65
C ARG A 122 -0.92 22.11 27.99
N LEU A 123 0.33 21.64 28.12
CA LEU A 123 1.06 21.59 29.39
C LEU A 123 1.23 22.97 30.04
N GLU A 124 1.50 24.01 29.24
CA GLU A 124 1.63 25.40 29.71
C GLU A 124 0.33 25.90 30.37
N ASN A 125 -0.80 25.70 29.70
CA ASN A 125 -2.12 26.10 30.22
C ASN A 125 -2.50 25.28 31.45
N ALA A 126 -2.19 23.98 31.46
CA ALA A 126 -2.41 23.12 32.61
C ALA A 126 -1.60 23.59 33.82
N LYS A 127 -0.32 23.95 33.62
CA LYS A 127 0.55 24.49 34.67
C LYS A 127 0.04 25.82 35.22
N ALA A 128 -0.39 26.73 34.36
CA ALA A 128 -0.98 28.00 34.77
C ALA A 128 -2.23 27.81 35.66
N GLU A 129 -3.19 26.99 35.19
CA GLU A 129 -4.40 26.70 35.97
C GLU A 129 -4.10 25.97 37.30
N LEU A 130 -3.10 25.08 37.32
CA LEU A 130 -2.69 24.41 38.56
C LEU A 130 -2.14 25.41 39.59
N HIS A 131 -1.30 26.38 39.17
CA HIS A 131 -0.81 27.44 40.07
C HIS A 131 -1.93 28.35 40.56
N ASP A 132 -2.88 28.73 39.69
CA ASP A 132 -4.02 29.57 40.08
C ASP A 132 -4.89 28.86 41.12
N ASN A 133 -5.15 27.56 40.95
CA ASN A 133 -5.92 26.77 41.91
C ASN A 133 -5.17 26.48 43.22
N THR A 134 -3.83 26.40 43.17
CA THR A 134 -2.98 26.26 44.37
C THR A 134 -3.07 27.52 45.25
N ARG A 135 -3.24 28.70 44.64
CA ARG A 135 -3.48 29.96 45.36
C ARG A 135 -4.92 30.06 45.90
N LEU A 136 -5.88 29.49 45.19
CA LEU A 136 -7.31 29.55 45.54
C LEU A 136 -7.67 28.63 46.71
N PHE A 137 -7.10 27.42 46.78
CA PHE A 137 -7.40 26.42 47.81
C PHE A 137 -6.26 26.29 48.82
N THR A 138 -6.59 26.14 50.09
CA THR A 138 -5.62 25.99 51.18
C THR A 138 -5.72 24.62 51.87
N GLY A 139 -4.63 24.20 52.52
CA GLY A 139 -4.56 22.97 53.33
C GLY A 139 -4.46 21.68 52.50
N ASN A 140 -5.17 20.63 52.90
CA ASN A 140 -5.07 19.31 52.26
C ASN A 140 -5.55 19.31 50.79
N LYS A 141 -6.40 20.25 50.40
CA LYS A 141 -6.88 20.37 49.00
C LYS A 141 -5.76 20.83 48.07
N THR A 142 -4.82 21.65 48.56
CA THR A 142 -3.66 22.16 47.82
C THR A 142 -2.72 21.05 47.38
N LYS A 143 -2.51 20.04 48.24
CA LYS A 143 -1.63 18.90 47.97
C LYS A 143 -1.98 18.16 46.67
N MET A 144 -3.26 18.10 46.30
CA MET A 144 -3.69 17.45 45.05
C MET A 144 -3.17 18.20 43.82
N PHE A 145 -3.12 19.53 43.88
CA PHE A 145 -2.60 20.38 42.80
C PHE A 145 -1.07 20.35 42.75
N GLU A 146 -0.40 20.40 43.91
CA GLU A 146 1.06 20.30 44.03
C GLU A 146 1.58 18.99 43.44
N GLN A 147 0.94 17.85 43.74
CA GLN A 147 1.29 16.55 43.15
C GLN A 147 1.16 16.54 41.63
N ARG A 148 0.17 17.25 41.07
CA ARG A 148 0.03 17.38 39.61
C ARG A 148 1.05 18.33 39.00
N LEU A 149 1.42 19.39 39.70
CA LEU A 149 2.46 20.32 39.24
C LEU A 149 3.79 19.60 39.04
N VAL A 150 4.21 18.75 39.97
CA VAL A 150 5.45 17.95 39.83
C VAL A 150 5.45 17.15 38.52
N VAL A 151 4.34 16.46 38.23
CA VAL A 151 4.21 15.68 36.99
C VAL A 151 4.26 16.56 35.74
N VAL A 152 3.56 17.70 35.74
CA VAL A 152 3.58 18.62 34.58
C VAL A 152 4.97 19.20 34.37
N ASP A 153 5.67 19.54 35.44
CA ASP A 153 7.03 20.08 35.40
C ASP A 153 8.03 19.08 34.84
N GLU A 154 7.99 17.81 35.30
CA GLU A 154 8.80 16.72 34.76
C GLU A 154 8.56 16.51 33.27
N ASN A 155 7.31 16.57 32.80
CA ASN A 155 7.01 16.42 31.37
C ASN A 155 7.50 17.60 30.53
N ILE A 156 7.42 18.83 31.06
CA ILE A 156 7.98 20.01 30.39
C ILE A 156 9.50 19.89 30.31
N GLU A 157 10.17 19.38 31.35
CA GLU A 157 11.61 19.10 31.33
C GLU A 157 11.96 17.99 30.32
N ASP A 158 11.19 16.91 30.28
CA ASP A 158 11.36 15.82 29.31
C ASP A 158 11.23 16.31 27.85
N ALA A 159 10.34 17.27 27.58
CA ALA A 159 10.12 17.82 26.25
C ALA A 159 11.06 18.98 25.90
N CYS A 160 11.40 19.87 26.84
CA CYS A 160 12.17 21.09 26.57
C CYS A 160 13.59 21.05 27.14
N GLY A 161 14.00 19.93 27.73
CA GLY A 161 15.30 19.78 28.38
C GLY A 161 16.49 19.61 27.44
N PRO A 162 17.65 19.21 27.97
CA PRO A 162 18.90 19.11 27.19
C PRO A 162 18.82 18.16 25.98
N SER A 163 17.94 17.15 26.05
CA SER A 163 17.71 16.19 24.96
C SER A 163 17.15 16.86 23.70
N MET A 164 16.33 17.91 23.86
CA MET A 164 15.82 18.72 22.76
C MET A 164 16.94 19.47 22.05
N THR A 165 17.86 20.10 22.80
CA THR A 165 19.00 20.83 22.22
C THR A 165 19.87 19.93 21.35
N GLN A 166 20.19 18.73 21.83
CA GLN A 166 20.96 17.76 21.05
C GLN A 166 20.18 17.32 19.79
N TYR A 167 18.89 17.08 19.91
CA TYR A 167 18.05 16.68 18.78
C TYR A 167 17.98 17.77 17.70
N ILE A 168 17.78 19.03 18.09
CA ILE A 168 17.74 20.17 17.17
C ILE A 168 19.09 20.33 16.48
N SER A 169 20.20 20.27 17.21
CA SER A 169 21.55 20.37 16.62
C SER A 169 21.81 19.26 15.60
N ASP A 170 21.44 18.01 15.91
CA ASP A 170 21.61 16.87 14.99
C ASP A 170 20.73 16.97 13.72
N LYS A 171 19.65 17.75 13.75
CA LYS A 171 18.60 17.82 12.71
C LYS A 171 18.36 19.21 12.14
N GLU A 172 19.21 20.17 12.42
CA GLU A 172 19.05 21.57 12.03
C GLU A 172 18.74 21.75 10.54
N LYS A 173 19.54 21.12 9.66
CA LYS A 173 19.33 21.16 8.20
C LYS A 173 17.93 20.69 7.77
N LEU A 174 17.41 19.66 8.45
CA LEU A 174 16.09 19.12 8.17
C LEU A 174 14.99 20.05 8.67
N ILE A 175 15.18 20.67 9.83
CA ILE A 175 14.24 21.65 10.39
C ILE A 175 14.15 22.88 9.48
N VAL A 176 15.29 23.40 8.99
CA VAL A 176 15.33 24.51 8.03
C VAL A 176 14.59 24.13 6.74
N HIS A 177 14.88 22.96 6.18
CA HIS A 177 14.19 22.48 4.98
C HIS A 177 12.67 22.33 5.19
N LEU A 178 12.24 21.77 6.32
CA LEU A 178 10.81 21.65 6.65
C LEU A 178 10.15 23.02 6.80
N LYS A 179 10.83 23.99 7.41
CA LYS A 179 10.36 25.37 7.54
C LYS A 179 10.24 26.04 6.18
N GLU A 180 11.19 25.83 5.28
CA GLU A 180 11.12 26.30 3.89
C GLU A 180 9.94 25.68 3.14
N VAL A 181 9.75 24.36 3.25
CA VAL A 181 8.62 23.65 2.65
C VAL A 181 7.30 24.19 3.21
N GLN A 182 7.18 24.36 4.53
CA GLN A 182 5.98 24.90 5.16
C GLN A 182 5.71 26.35 4.74
N ASN A 183 6.76 27.17 4.60
CA ASN A 183 6.64 28.54 4.12
C ASN A 183 6.25 28.62 2.63
N LYS A 184 6.68 27.65 1.82
CA LYS A 184 6.21 27.48 0.43
C LYS A 184 4.76 27.01 0.38
N TYR A 185 4.37 26.16 1.33
CA TYR A 185 3.01 25.66 1.51
C TYR A 185 2.13 26.64 2.31
N LYS A 186 2.08 27.90 1.90
CA LYS A 186 1.03 28.79 2.38
C LYS A 186 -0.25 28.40 1.63
N PRO A 187 -1.29 27.88 2.31
CA PRO A 187 -2.54 27.56 1.63
C PRO A 187 -3.11 28.86 1.07
N ASP A 188 -3.12 28.96 -0.25
CA ASP A 188 -3.73 30.08 -0.94
C ASP A 188 -5.25 29.97 -0.73
N THR A 189 -5.84 30.96 -0.07
CA THR A 189 -7.26 30.97 0.30
C THR A 189 -8.17 31.26 -0.90
N ARG A 190 -7.58 31.55 -2.05
CA ARG A 190 -8.28 31.84 -3.31
C ARG A 190 -8.86 30.54 -3.92
N PRO A 191 -9.98 30.62 -4.66
CA PRO A 191 -10.58 29.45 -5.29
C PRO A 191 -9.63 28.82 -6.33
N LEU A 192 -9.61 27.48 -6.38
CA LEU A 192 -8.65 26.66 -7.13
C LEU A 192 -8.50 27.06 -8.60
N TRP A 193 -9.60 27.43 -9.27
CA TRP A 193 -9.58 27.84 -10.69
C TRP A 193 -8.73 29.09 -10.94
N LYS A 194 -8.67 30.04 -9.99
CA LYS A 194 -7.88 31.28 -10.11
C LYS A 194 -6.39 30.98 -9.98
N ILE A 195 -6.04 30.06 -9.07
CA ILE A 195 -4.67 29.58 -8.87
C ILE A 195 -4.18 28.85 -10.13
N LEU A 196 -5.00 27.95 -10.68
CA LEU A 196 -4.66 27.18 -11.87
C LEU A 196 -4.56 28.06 -13.13
N LYS A 197 -5.38 29.12 -13.23
CA LYS A 197 -5.29 30.11 -14.30
C LYS A 197 -4.02 30.94 -14.22
N GLU A 198 -3.63 31.39 -13.03
CA GLU A 198 -2.37 32.11 -12.79
C GLU A 198 -1.13 31.22 -12.99
N GLN A 199 -1.26 29.90 -12.77
CA GLN A 199 -0.20 28.92 -13.04
C GLN A 199 -0.18 28.42 -14.50
N GLU A 200 -1.02 28.95 -15.38
CA GLU A 200 -1.16 28.50 -16.78
C GLU A 200 -1.50 27.00 -16.93
N LYS A 201 -2.09 26.39 -15.89
CA LYS A 201 -2.48 24.97 -15.85
C LYS A 201 -3.96 24.73 -16.17
N CYS A 202 -4.70 25.80 -16.47
CA CYS A 202 -6.15 25.75 -16.62
C CYS A 202 -6.57 25.84 -18.10
N ASP A 203 -6.33 24.76 -18.86
CA ASP A 203 -7.12 24.47 -20.05
C ASP A 203 -8.36 23.67 -19.65
N VAL A 204 -9.53 24.17 -20.06
CA VAL A 204 -10.88 23.99 -19.47
C VAL A 204 -11.46 22.55 -19.54
N GLN A 205 -10.67 21.50 -19.79
CA GLN A 205 -11.21 20.13 -19.91
C GLN A 205 -10.43 18.99 -19.24
N SER A 206 -9.32 19.23 -18.55
CA SER A 206 -8.68 18.14 -17.80
C SER A 206 -9.20 18.11 -16.36
N ILE A 207 -9.90 17.03 -15.99
CA ILE A 207 -9.96 16.63 -14.57
C ILE A 207 -8.49 16.44 -14.19
N PRO A 208 -7.92 17.20 -13.24
CA PRO A 208 -6.53 17.01 -12.87
C PRO A 208 -6.41 15.59 -12.32
N GLU A 209 -5.71 14.72 -13.05
CA GLU A 209 -5.29 13.44 -12.49
C GLU A 209 -4.48 13.78 -11.25
N ILE A 210 -5.00 13.42 -10.08
CA ILE A 210 -4.28 13.58 -8.82
C ILE A 210 -3.10 12.62 -8.94
N GLU A 211 -1.90 13.16 -9.16
CA GLU A 211 -0.68 12.35 -9.17
C GLU A 211 -0.59 11.63 -7.83
N GLU A 212 -0.85 10.32 -7.83
CA GLU A 212 -0.67 9.51 -6.64
C GLU A 212 0.83 9.54 -6.29
N GLU A 213 1.18 10.12 -5.14
CA GLU A 213 2.55 10.09 -4.64
C GLU A 213 2.99 8.64 -4.40
N MET A 214 3.63 8.05 -5.40
CA MET A 214 4.14 6.69 -5.33
C MET A 214 5.34 6.65 -4.38
N LEU A 215 5.15 6.01 -3.22
CA LEU A 215 6.22 5.82 -2.24
C LEU A 215 7.15 4.69 -2.69
N SER A 216 8.46 4.94 -2.63
CA SER A 216 9.43 3.88 -2.91
C SER A 216 9.28 2.69 -1.95
N PRO A 217 9.51 1.44 -2.39
CA PRO A 217 9.43 0.28 -1.50
C PRO A 217 10.36 0.38 -0.28
N LEU A 218 11.49 1.08 -0.42
CA LEU A 218 12.39 1.40 0.68
C LEU A 218 11.74 2.34 1.69
N GLU A 219 11.04 3.37 1.23
CA GLU A 219 10.35 4.33 2.09
C GLU A 219 9.15 3.70 2.79
N ILE A 220 8.39 2.83 2.12
CA ILE A 220 7.33 2.03 2.73
C ILE A 220 7.91 1.17 3.87
N ALA A 221 9.03 0.50 3.63
CA ALA A 221 9.72 -0.31 4.64
C ALA A 221 10.26 0.55 5.80
N ARG A 222 10.78 1.75 5.52
CA ARG A 222 11.23 2.70 6.54
C ARG A 222 10.07 3.19 7.41
N ARG A 223 8.96 3.59 6.81
CA ARG A 223 7.74 4.00 7.53
C ARG A 223 7.17 2.87 8.37
N SER A 224 7.14 1.64 7.85
CA SER A 224 6.74 0.46 8.62
C SER A 224 7.65 0.24 9.83
N ARG A 225 8.97 0.28 9.64
CA ARG A 225 9.93 0.13 10.74
C ARG A 225 9.82 1.27 11.75
N ALA A 226 9.66 2.51 11.29
CA ALA A 226 9.49 3.66 12.16
C ALA A 226 8.22 3.51 13.02
N PHE A 227 7.12 3.03 12.43
CA PHE A 227 5.89 2.69 13.13
C PHE A 227 6.13 1.59 14.18
N ASP A 228 6.85 0.52 13.85
CA ASP A 228 7.14 -0.56 14.80
C ASP A 228 8.01 -0.05 15.97
N VAL A 229 9.09 0.67 15.68
CA VAL A 229 9.99 1.23 16.70
C VAL A 229 9.25 2.25 17.58
N PHE A 230 8.38 3.07 17.01
CA PHE A 230 7.55 4.02 17.75
C PHE A 230 6.67 3.28 18.76
N ASN A 231 5.89 2.30 18.32
CA ASN A 231 5.00 1.56 19.21
C ASN A 231 5.76 0.74 20.26
N GLN A 232 6.91 0.14 19.89
CA GLN A 232 7.77 -0.58 20.83
C GLN A 232 8.34 0.33 21.91
N MET A 233 8.64 1.58 21.60
CA MET A 233 9.19 2.51 22.58
C MET A 233 8.16 2.97 23.62
N PHE A 234 6.87 3.04 23.26
CA PHE A 234 5.83 3.58 24.14
C PHE A 234 4.94 2.51 24.81
N ILE A 235 4.75 1.34 24.19
CA ILE A 235 3.85 0.28 24.70
C ILE A 235 4.55 -1.08 24.81
N ASP A 236 5.89 -1.11 24.75
CA ASP A 236 6.75 -2.28 24.97
C ASP A 236 6.31 -3.57 24.29
N ARG A 237 5.56 -4.46 24.99
CA ARG A 237 5.10 -5.77 24.47
C ARG A 237 3.76 -5.70 23.76
N SER A 238 2.90 -4.75 24.13
CA SER A 238 1.53 -4.60 23.60
C SER A 238 1.47 -3.89 22.24
N TRP A 239 2.61 -3.48 21.67
CA TRP A 239 2.65 -3.02 20.27
C TRP A 239 2.18 -4.08 19.26
N HIS A 240 2.30 -5.38 19.58
CA HIS A 240 1.73 -6.45 18.77
C HIS A 240 0.21 -6.32 18.63
N ASP A 241 -0.47 -5.86 19.68
CA ASP A 241 -1.93 -5.64 19.66
C ASP A 241 -2.30 -4.45 18.75
N VAL A 242 -1.45 -3.41 18.70
CA VAL A 242 -1.60 -2.29 17.76
C VAL A 242 -1.49 -2.78 16.31
N ILE A 243 -0.52 -3.65 16.04
CA ILE A 243 -0.35 -4.27 14.73
C ILE A 243 -1.52 -5.18 14.39
N PHE A 244 -1.99 -5.98 15.35
CA PHE A 244 -3.16 -6.81 15.19
C PHE A 244 -4.37 -5.95 14.80
N LEU A 245 -4.67 -4.88 15.53
CA LEU A 245 -5.78 -3.96 15.21
C LEU A 245 -5.63 -3.31 13.83
N LYS A 246 -4.40 -2.98 13.42
CA LYS A 246 -4.12 -2.46 12.07
C LYS A 246 -4.47 -3.48 10.98
N HIS A 247 -4.20 -4.76 11.19
CA HIS A 247 -4.56 -5.83 10.27
C HIS A 247 -6.05 -6.12 10.28
N VAL A 248 -6.67 -6.16 11.47
CA VAL A 248 -8.12 -6.36 11.66
C VAL A 248 -8.95 -5.40 10.81
N ARG A 249 -8.53 -4.13 10.71
CA ARG A 249 -9.18 -3.11 9.86
C ARG A 249 -9.18 -3.44 8.36
N LYS A 250 -8.23 -4.25 7.89
CA LYS A 250 -8.03 -4.60 6.47
C LYS A 250 -8.40 -6.05 6.17
N ASN A 251 -8.80 -6.83 7.17
CA ASN A 251 -9.03 -8.25 6.99
C ASN A 251 -10.35 -8.49 6.25
N PRO A 252 -10.32 -9.08 5.04
CA PRO A 252 -11.52 -9.34 4.25
C PRO A 252 -12.45 -10.36 4.91
N ASN A 253 -11.89 -11.23 5.77
CA ASN A 253 -12.66 -12.22 6.52
C ASN A 253 -13.52 -11.60 7.63
N LEU A 254 -13.16 -10.42 8.14
CA LEU A 254 -13.97 -9.72 9.14
C LEU A 254 -15.04 -8.85 8.48
N LEU A 255 -14.70 -8.23 7.34
CA LEU A 255 -15.56 -7.31 6.60
C LEU A 255 -16.21 -8.02 5.42
N LEU A 256 -17.08 -8.99 5.71
CA LEU A 256 -17.81 -9.72 4.68
C LEU A 256 -18.83 -8.80 4.01
N ASN A 257 -18.72 -8.65 2.69
CA ASN A 257 -19.64 -7.81 1.89
C ASN A 257 -21.11 -8.28 1.97
N GLN A 258 -21.33 -9.53 2.36
CA GLN A 258 -22.66 -10.14 2.49
C GLN A 258 -23.44 -9.61 3.71
N CYS A 259 -22.75 -9.15 4.76
CA CYS A 259 -23.38 -8.77 6.03
C CYS A 259 -23.32 -7.25 6.27
N LYS A 260 -24.09 -6.46 5.51
CA LYS A 260 -24.01 -4.98 5.51
C LYS A 260 -24.05 -4.35 6.92
N ASN A 261 -25.03 -4.72 7.75
CA ASN A 261 -25.24 -4.10 9.07
C ASN A 261 -24.13 -4.43 10.08
N SER A 262 -23.68 -5.68 10.13
CA SER A 262 -22.60 -6.07 11.05
C SER A 262 -21.24 -5.58 10.56
N THR A 263 -21.02 -5.56 9.25
CA THR A 263 -19.78 -5.07 8.63
C THR A 263 -19.58 -3.58 8.90
N GLU A 264 -20.61 -2.75 8.73
CA GLU A 264 -20.52 -1.31 9.03
C GLU A 264 -20.23 -1.05 10.51
N TYR A 265 -20.91 -1.77 11.41
CA TYR A 265 -20.68 -1.67 12.85
C TYR A 265 -19.25 -2.09 13.24
N LEU A 266 -18.77 -3.24 12.75
CA LEU A 266 -17.43 -3.75 13.04
C LEU A 266 -16.34 -2.86 12.44
N GLN A 267 -16.57 -2.31 11.26
CA GLN A 267 -15.68 -1.33 10.64
C GLN A 267 -15.60 -0.07 11.51
N THR A 268 -16.74 0.48 11.92
CA THR A 268 -16.77 1.67 12.78
C THR A 268 -16.09 1.41 14.13
N LEU A 269 -16.34 0.26 14.74
CA LEU A 269 -15.72 -0.14 16.00
C LEU A 269 -14.21 -0.28 15.89
N SER A 270 -13.73 -1.02 14.88
CA SER A 270 -12.29 -1.24 14.66
C SER A 270 -11.55 0.05 14.32
N MET A 271 -12.15 0.93 13.50
CA MET A 271 -11.60 2.25 13.19
C MET A 271 -11.54 3.13 14.44
N LYS A 272 -12.64 3.21 15.20
CA LYS A 272 -12.71 4.02 16.42
C LYS A 272 -11.68 3.57 17.46
N LYS A 273 -11.58 2.27 17.75
CA LYS A 273 -10.62 1.74 18.74
C LYS A 273 -9.18 1.91 18.30
N TYR A 274 -8.89 1.80 17.01
CA TYR A 274 -7.56 2.10 16.50
C TYR A 274 -7.20 3.59 16.64
N GLU A 275 -8.13 4.50 16.34
CA GLU A 275 -7.89 5.93 16.52
C GLU A 275 -7.75 6.32 18.01
N GLU A 276 -8.53 5.72 18.92
CA GLU A 276 -8.36 5.91 20.39
C GLU A 276 -6.95 5.50 20.86
N ILE A 277 -6.41 4.38 20.40
CA ILE A 277 -5.04 3.97 20.75
C ILE A 277 -4.01 4.95 20.19
N LYS A 278 -4.23 5.41 18.95
CA LYS A 278 -3.34 6.37 18.30
C LYS A 278 -3.35 7.73 18.98
N THR A 279 -4.49 8.20 19.48
CA THR A 279 -4.55 9.43 20.28
C THR A 279 -3.82 9.27 21.60
N PHE A 280 -3.98 8.15 22.32
CA PHE A 280 -3.19 7.88 23.52
C PHE A 280 -1.69 7.80 23.26
N LEU A 281 -1.27 7.17 22.16
CA LEU A 281 0.13 7.15 21.74
C LEU A 281 0.70 8.55 21.49
N LYS A 282 -0.08 9.43 20.85
CA LYS A 282 0.32 10.83 20.65
C LYS A 282 0.41 11.60 21.96
N ILE A 283 -0.48 11.30 22.92
CA ILE A 283 -0.42 11.87 24.27
C ILE A 283 0.87 11.46 24.97
N LEU A 284 1.26 10.18 24.88
CA LEU A 284 2.54 9.70 25.43
C LEU A 284 3.74 10.37 24.75
N GLU A 285 3.71 10.49 23.41
CA GLU A 285 4.78 11.14 22.65
C GLU A 285 4.92 12.63 22.98
N ALA A 286 3.81 13.35 23.19
CA ALA A 286 3.85 14.76 23.55
C ALA A 286 4.41 14.99 24.96
N ARG A 287 4.22 14.03 25.87
CA ARG A 287 4.70 14.08 27.27
C ARG A 287 6.18 13.75 27.38
N SER A 288 6.61 12.65 26.77
CA SER A 288 8.02 12.26 26.70
C SER A 288 8.39 11.96 25.25
N PRO A 289 8.92 12.94 24.52
CA PRO A 289 9.25 12.78 23.12
C PRO A 289 10.27 11.66 22.87
N MET A 290 10.18 11.04 21.68
CA MET A 290 11.04 9.91 21.31
C MET A 290 12.54 10.22 21.42
N TYR A 291 12.95 11.46 21.18
CA TYR A 291 14.34 11.87 21.33
C TYR A 291 14.79 11.85 22.79
N ASN A 292 13.91 12.19 23.74
CA ASN A 292 14.21 12.17 25.16
C ASN A 292 14.36 10.73 25.68
N ILE A 293 13.43 9.84 25.31
CA ILE A 293 13.54 8.41 25.65
C ILE A 293 14.84 7.79 25.10
N ARG A 294 15.26 8.19 23.90
CA ARG A 294 16.55 7.74 23.33
C ARG A 294 17.75 8.33 24.06
N TYR A 295 17.66 9.59 24.47
CA TYR A 295 18.71 10.27 25.22
C TYR A 295 18.90 9.62 26.60
N GLN A 296 17.82 9.34 27.33
CA GLN A 296 17.85 8.64 28.61
C GLN A 296 18.46 7.24 28.50
N LYS A 297 18.14 6.48 27.43
CA LYS A 297 18.73 5.14 27.19
C LYS A 297 20.22 5.17 26.89
N PHE A 298 20.76 6.28 26.41
CA PHE A 298 22.15 6.39 25.95
C PHE A 298 22.77 7.72 26.39
N THR A 299 23.00 7.87 27.70
CA THR A 299 23.59 9.07 28.29
C THR A 299 24.99 9.38 27.74
N ASN A 300 25.74 8.36 27.29
CA ASN A 300 27.06 8.54 26.68
C ASN A 300 27.01 8.46 25.14
N LYS A 301 27.24 9.61 24.49
CA LYS A 301 27.28 9.74 23.02
C LYS A 301 28.28 8.80 22.34
N LYS A 302 29.48 8.62 22.90
CA LYS A 302 30.52 7.74 22.31
C LYS A 302 30.08 6.28 22.29
N LEU A 303 29.42 5.84 23.36
CA LEU A 303 28.89 4.49 23.46
C LEU A 303 27.75 4.27 22.45
N MET A 304 26.87 5.27 22.29
CA MET A 304 25.81 5.23 21.28
C MET A 304 26.35 5.07 19.86
N ASP A 305 27.38 5.84 19.51
CA ASP A 305 27.98 5.78 18.17
C ASP A 305 28.68 4.44 17.92
N LYS A 306 29.36 3.89 18.94
CA LYS A 306 29.93 2.54 18.88
C LYS A 306 28.84 1.48 18.64
N PHE A 307 27.75 1.52 19.40
CA PHE A 307 26.62 0.59 19.19
C PHE A 307 26.00 0.72 17.80
N ARG A 308 25.86 1.95 17.27
CA ARG A 308 25.35 2.19 15.90
C ARG A 308 26.28 1.60 14.84
N GLN A 309 27.60 1.73 15.03
CA GLN A 309 28.60 1.15 14.13
C GLN A 309 28.61 -0.37 14.18
N GLU A 310 28.64 -0.97 15.37
CA GLU A 310 28.59 -2.42 15.57
C GLU A 310 27.30 -3.02 14.97
N TYR A 311 26.16 -2.38 15.20
CA TYR A 311 24.90 -2.78 14.59
C TYR A 311 24.95 -2.69 13.06
N LEU A 312 25.53 -1.62 12.50
CA LEU A 312 25.70 -1.49 11.06
C LEU A 312 26.57 -2.62 10.49
N PHE A 313 27.73 -2.90 11.11
CA PHE A 313 28.63 -3.97 10.67
C PHE A 313 27.97 -5.35 10.75
N ARG A 314 27.23 -5.62 11.82
CA ARG A 314 26.44 -6.85 11.95
C ARG A 314 25.43 -7.00 10.82
N VAL A 315 24.70 -5.93 10.49
CA VAL A 315 23.71 -5.93 9.41
C VAL A 315 24.36 -6.09 8.04
N GLN A 316 25.49 -5.43 7.79
CA GLN A 316 26.28 -5.59 6.56
C GLN A 316 26.76 -7.03 6.40
N TYR A 317 27.30 -7.63 7.46
CA TYR A 317 27.77 -9.00 7.46
C TYR A 317 26.64 -10.00 7.17
N GLN A 318 25.50 -9.86 7.85
CA GLN A 318 24.34 -10.71 7.60
C GLN A 318 23.81 -10.56 6.17
N THR A 319 23.78 -9.33 5.66
CA THR A 319 23.35 -9.05 4.29
C THR A 319 24.29 -9.73 3.29
N ARG A 320 25.60 -9.62 3.49
CA ARG A 320 26.60 -10.30 2.66
C ARG A 320 26.41 -11.82 2.63
N ARG A 321 26.25 -12.44 3.80
CA ARG A 321 26.01 -13.89 3.90
C ARG A 321 24.75 -14.33 3.16
N ASN A 322 23.64 -13.62 3.37
CA ASN A 322 22.36 -13.94 2.72
C ASN A 322 22.45 -13.85 1.19
N MET A 323 23.18 -12.87 0.68
CA MET A 323 23.27 -12.63 -0.76
C MET A 323 24.25 -13.57 -1.44
N ILE A 324 25.37 -13.94 -0.80
CA ILE A 324 26.21 -15.04 -1.28
C ILE A 324 25.39 -16.33 -1.36
N SER A 325 24.54 -16.59 -0.35
CA SER A 325 23.63 -17.73 -0.38
C SER A 325 22.63 -17.64 -1.54
N ALA A 326 22.00 -16.48 -1.75
CA ALA A 326 21.07 -16.27 -2.86
C ALA A 326 21.75 -16.47 -4.22
N LEU A 327 22.97 -15.96 -4.39
CA LEU A 327 23.76 -16.13 -5.61
C LEU A 327 24.08 -17.60 -5.89
N ARG A 328 24.43 -18.37 -4.85
CA ARG A 328 24.64 -19.83 -4.97
C ARG A 328 23.37 -20.53 -5.43
N SER A 329 22.21 -20.17 -4.86
CA SER A 329 20.92 -20.72 -5.27
C SER A 329 20.57 -20.38 -6.73
N ILE A 330 20.81 -19.14 -7.16
CA ILE A 330 20.60 -18.69 -8.55
C ILE A 330 21.49 -19.48 -9.52
N ARG A 331 22.78 -19.61 -9.21
CA ARG A 331 23.74 -20.40 -10.00
C ARG A 331 23.33 -21.88 -10.06
N TYR A 332 22.83 -22.44 -8.96
CA TYR A 332 22.32 -23.81 -8.91
C TYR A 332 21.08 -23.99 -9.79
N LEU A 333 20.09 -23.10 -9.69
CA LEU A 333 18.85 -23.14 -10.49
C LEU A 333 19.11 -23.01 -12.00
N ARG A 334 20.14 -22.24 -12.39
CA ARG A 334 20.59 -22.21 -13.79
C ARG A 334 21.17 -23.56 -14.22
N LYS A 335 22.05 -24.18 -13.41
CA LYS A 335 22.61 -25.51 -13.72
C LYS A 335 21.54 -26.58 -13.87
N THR A 336 20.48 -26.52 -13.06
CA THR A 336 19.33 -27.45 -13.15
C THR A 336 18.33 -27.10 -14.25
N LYS A 337 18.57 -26.04 -15.05
CA LYS A 337 17.74 -25.57 -16.17
C LYS A 337 16.26 -25.30 -15.83
N SER A 338 15.95 -24.99 -14.58
CA SER A 338 14.58 -24.70 -14.14
C SER A 338 14.26 -23.20 -14.23
N LEU A 339 13.93 -22.70 -15.43
CA LEU A 339 13.74 -21.26 -15.67
C LEU A 339 12.61 -20.65 -14.83
N THR A 340 11.43 -21.27 -14.79
CA THR A 340 10.26 -20.69 -14.10
C THR A 340 10.53 -20.44 -12.62
N LYS A 341 11.19 -21.38 -11.95
CA LYS A 341 11.65 -21.26 -10.56
C LYS A 341 12.75 -20.20 -10.43
N LEU A 342 13.69 -20.15 -11.37
CA LEU A 342 14.76 -19.15 -11.39
C LEU A 342 14.21 -17.73 -11.51
N THR A 343 13.35 -17.46 -12.48
CA THR A 343 12.74 -16.13 -12.67
C THR A 343 11.92 -15.73 -11.44
N SER A 344 11.10 -16.64 -10.89
CA SER A 344 10.34 -16.36 -9.67
C SER A 344 11.24 -16.05 -8.47
N TYR A 345 12.34 -16.78 -8.29
CA TYR A 345 13.27 -16.57 -7.19
C TYR A 345 14.05 -15.27 -7.33
N VAL A 346 14.51 -14.94 -8.55
CA VAL A 346 15.17 -13.66 -8.83
C VAL A 346 14.21 -12.50 -8.58
N GLU A 347 12.93 -12.63 -8.94
CA GLU A 347 11.93 -11.60 -8.67
C GLU A 347 11.65 -11.35 -7.19
N GLU A 348 11.65 -12.41 -6.38
CA GLU A 348 11.51 -12.31 -4.93
C GLU A 348 12.76 -11.65 -4.31
N VAL A 349 13.96 -12.13 -4.66
CA VAL A 349 15.21 -11.60 -4.10
C VAL A 349 15.43 -10.14 -4.50
N MET A 350 15.30 -9.83 -5.80
CA MET A 350 15.54 -8.49 -6.30
C MET A 350 14.42 -7.54 -5.87
N GLY A 351 13.16 -7.93 -6.04
CA GLY A 351 12.00 -7.08 -5.74
C GLY A 351 11.76 -6.86 -4.26
N ASP A 352 11.90 -7.88 -3.41
CA ASP A 352 11.51 -7.79 -2.00
C ASP A 352 12.68 -7.55 -1.05
N TYR A 353 13.89 -8.02 -1.39
CA TYR A 353 15.06 -7.91 -0.51
C TYR A 353 16.06 -6.83 -0.94
N VAL A 354 16.55 -6.86 -2.18
CA VAL A 354 17.62 -5.95 -2.66
C VAL A 354 17.16 -4.51 -2.78
N VAL A 355 15.93 -4.27 -3.26
CA VAL A 355 15.34 -2.92 -3.35
C VAL A 355 15.33 -2.22 -1.98
N LYS A 356 15.14 -2.97 -0.88
CA LYS A 356 15.14 -2.42 0.49
C LYS A 356 16.54 -2.12 1.05
N LYS A 357 17.62 -2.43 0.33
CA LYS A 357 19.00 -2.18 0.79
C LYS A 357 19.59 -0.92 0.16
N THR A 358 20.24 -0.12 0.99
CA THR A 358 21.00 1.07 0.57
C THR A 358 22.46 0.70 0.33
N ASN A 359 23.19 1.54 -0.42
CA ASN A 359 24.63 1.35 -0.67
C ASN A 359 25.45 1.34 0.62
N ARG A 360 24.97 2.00 1.69
CA ARG A 360 25.60 1.93 3.03
C ARG A 360 25.51 0.53 3.65
N ILE A 361 24.43 -0.20 3.44
CA ILE A 361 24.25 -1.56 3.96
C ILE A 361 24.85 -2.59 3.01
N MET A 362 24.85 -2.31 1.71
CA MET A 362 25.32 -3.19 0.65
C MET A 362 26.20 -2.38 -0.32
N PRO A 363 27.51 -2.25 -0.03
CA PRO A 363 28.41 -1.49 -0.91
C PRO A 363 28.53 -2.08 -2.32
N TRP A 364 28.54 -3.41 -2.41
CA TRP A 364 28.67 -4.18 -3.66
C TRP A 364 27.30 -4.45 -4.33
N LYS A 365 26.34 -3.53 -4.14
CA LYS A 365 24.96 -3.69 -4.65
C LYS A 365 24.94 -3.75 -6.17
N PHE A 366 25.74 -2.92 -6.84
CA PHE A 366 25.77 -2.84 -8.28
C PHE A 366 26.29 -4.15 -8.91
N GLU A 367 27.38 -4.67 -8.39
CA GLU A 367 28.03 -5.91 -8.85
C GLU A 367 27.09 -7.09 -8.71
N PHE A 368 26.38 -7.18 -7.58
CA PHE A 368 25.37 -8.22 -7.36
C PHE A 368 24.21 -8.11 -8.35
N ILE A 369 23.67 -6.91 -8.55
CA ILE A 369 22.58 -6.66 -9.50
C ILE A 369 23.00 -7.09 -10.90
N ASN A 370 24.19 -6.68 -11.33
CA ASN A 370 24.72 -6.99 -12.64
C ASN A 370 24.91 -8.51 -12.81
N GLU A 371 25.51 -9.18 -11.81
CA GLU A 371 25.74 -10.61 -11.86
C GLU A 371 24.43 -11.42 -11.92
N VAL A 372 23.44 -11.07 -11.07
CA VAL A 372 22.15 -11.77 -11.05
C VAL A 372 21.42 -11.64 -12.38
N TYR A 373 21.33 -10.43 -12.94
CA TYR A 373 20.66 -10.22 -14.22
C TYR A 373 21.39 -10.84 -15.40
N ASN A 374 22.72 -10.85 -15.39
CA ASN A 374 23.49 -11.55 -16.44
C ASN A 374 23.31 -13.08 -16.35
N ILE A 375 23.32 -13.67 -15.15
CA ILE A 375 23.05 -15.11 -14.99
C ILE A 375 21.65 -15.46 -15.50
N LEU A 376 20.66 -14.61 -15.20
CA LEU A 376 19.30 -14.80 -15.66
C LEU A 376 19.19 -14.66 -17.19
N ALA A 377 19.81 -13.64 -17.78
CA ALA A 377 19.83 -13.43 -19.22
C ALA A 377 20.44 -14.64 -19.94
N LEU A 378 21.56 -15.15 -19.44
CA LEU A 378 22.18 -16.36 -19.96
C LEU A 378 21.25 -17.58 -19.83
N ALA A 379 20.52 -17.73 -18.72
CA ALA A 379 19.55 -18.82 -18.56
C ALA A 379 18.38 -18.73 -19.54
N TYR A 380 17.98 -17.53 -19.97
CA TYR A 380 17.01 -17.34 -21.05
C TYR A 380 17.60 -17.75 -22.41
N VAL A 381 18.85 -17.38 -22.68
CA VAL A 381 19.55 -17.75 -23.93
C VAL A 381 19.76 -19.27 -24.02
N ASP A 382 20.09 -19.93 -22.91
CA ASP A 382 20.29 -21.39 -22.81
C ASP A 382 19.06 -22.21 -23.29
N GLN A 383 17.89 -21.59 -23.48
CA GLN A 383 16.68 -22.22 -24.02
C GLN A 383 16.66 -22.35 -25.54
N TYR A 384 17.36 -21.47 -26.24
CA TYR A 384 17.29 -21.38 -27.69
C TYR A 384 18.35 -22.29 -28.32
N THR A 385 18.02 -23.58 -28.36
CA THR A 385 18.84 -24.61 -29.01
C THR A 385 18.07 -25.24 -30.15
N LEU A 386 18.75 -25.50 -31.27
CA LEU A 386 18.17 -26.21 -32.40
C LEU A 386 17.80 -27.66 -32.00
N PRO A 387 16.54 -28.10 -32.14
CA PRO A 387 16.17 -29.50 -32.01
C PRO A 387 16.88 -30.34 -33.09
N LYS A 388 17.40 -31.52 -32.72
CA LYS A 388 18.20 -32.37 -33.63
C LYS A 388 17.42 -32.83 -34.89
N ASN A 389 16.09 -32.92 -34.82
CA ASN A 389 15.22 -33.41 -35.90
C ASN A 389 14.22 -32.32 -36.35
N PHE A 390 14.67 -31.07 -36.51
CA PHE A 390 13.78 -29.97 -36.88
C PHE A 390 13.53 -29.91 -38.39
N ARG A 391 12.25 -29.83 -38.79
CA ARG A 391 11.84 -29.71 -40.20
C ARG A 391 11.41 -28.29 -40.53
N TYR A 392 12.12 -27.66 -41.47
CA TYR A 392 11.93 -26.26 -41.85
C TYR A 392 10.60 -25.98 -42.58
N ALA A 393 10.09 -26.96 -43.35
CA ALA A 393 8.92 -26.81 -44.22
C ALA A 393 7.56 -27.03 -43.51
N GLU A 394 7.53 -27.28 -42.20
CA GLU A 394 6.26 -27.52 -41.52
C GLU A 394 5.54 -26.20 -41.17
N LYS A 395 4.19 -26.21 -41.17
CA LYS A 395 3.39 -25.03 -40.83
C LYS A 395 3.78 -24.50 -39.44
N ASN A 396 3.97 -23.18 -39.33
CA ASN A 396 4.40 -22.50 -38.10
C ASN A 396 5.76 -22.99 -37.54
N ALA A 397 6.67 -23.46 -38.40
CA ALA A 397 8.01 -23.90 -38.00
C ALA A 397 8.75 -22.81 -37.20
N LEU A 398 8.67 -21.54 -37.65
CA LEU A 398 9.30 -20.40 -36.96
C LEU A 398 8.78 -20.23 -35.54
N LEU A 399 7.45 -20.29 -35.33
CA LEU A 399 6.84 -20.15 -34.01
C LEU A 399 7.19 -21.32 -33.07
N ARG A 400 7.32 -22.53 -33.61
CA ARG A 400 7.79 -23.71 -32.86
C ARG A 400 9.25 -23.58 -32.45
N LEU A 401 10.11 -23.10 -33.35
CA LEU A 401 11.53 -22.86 -33.07
C LEU A 401 11.70 -21.78 -31.98
N LEU A 402 10.86 -20.74 -32.00
CA LEU A 402 10.82 -19.66 -30.99
C LEU A 402 10.12 -20.05 -29.67
N ARG A 403 9.63 -21.29 -29.55
CA ARG A 403 8.89 -21.82 -28.39
C ARG A 403 7.66 -20.97 -28.03
N PHE A 404 6.92 -20.49 -29.03
CA PHE A 404 5.67 -19.78 -28.80
C PHE A 404 4.50 -20.78 -28.65
N PRO A 405 3.67 -20.68 -27.59
CA PRO A 405 2.56 -21.61 -27.39
C PRO A 405 1.46 -21.38 -28.42
N MET A 406 1.18 -22.41 -29.24
CA MET A 406 0.20 -22.34 -30.34
C MET A 406 -1.20 -22.87 -29.96
N ASP A 407 -1.36 -23.53 -28.81
CA ASP A 407 -2.52 -24.41 -28.53
C ASP A 407 -3.75 -23.77 -27.88
N LYS A 408 -3.75 -22.46 -27.58
CA LYS A 408 -4.86 -21.88 -26.80
C LYS A 408 -6.15 -21.57 -27.59
N SER A 409 -6.18 -21.73 -28.91
CA SER A 409 -7.29 -21.23 -29.72
C SER A 409 -8.40 -22.24 -30.04
N LYS A 410 -8.35 -23.49 -29.54
CA LYS A 410 -9.37 -24.51 -29.90
C LYS A 410 -9.81 -25.48 -28.79
N GLU A 411 -9.69 -25.12 -27.51
CA GLU A 411 -10.48 -25.84 -26.49
C GLU A 411 -11.92 -25.30 -26.52
N VAL A 412 -12.73 -25.87 -27.40
CA VAL A 412 -14.20 -25.75 -27.31
C VAL A 412 -14.59 -26.42 -26.00
N LYS A 413 -14.79 -25.62 -24.95
CA LYS A 413 -15.36 -26.14 -23.70
C LYS A 413 -16.75 -26.65 -24.02
N HIS A 414 -16.92 -27.97 -24.02
CA HIS A 414 -18.23 -28.58 -24.20
C HIS A 414 -19.15 -28.09 -23.09
N PHE A 415 -20.20 -27.35 -23.46
CA PHE A 415 -21.23 -26.90 -22.54
C PHE A 415 -22.08 -28.10 -22.15
N VAL A 416 -21.94 -28.56 -20.91
CA VAL A 416 -22.80 -29.59 -20.31
C VAL A 416 -23.77 -28.90 -19.36
N PHE A 417 -25.06 -29.07 -19.61
CA PHE A 417 -26.15 -28.49 -18.81
C PHE A 417 -26.17 -29.15 -17.42
N GLY A 418 -26.12 -28.34 -16.35
CA GLY A 418 -26.23 -28.80 -14.97
C GLY A 418 -24.92 -28.89 -14.17
N ASP A 419 -23.75 -28.71 -14.81
CA ASP A 419 -22.48 -28.67 -14.08
C ASP A 419 -22.19 -27.24 -13.56
N ARG A 420 -21.94 -27.11 -12.25
CA ARG A 420 -21.83 -25.80 -11.59
C ARG A 420 -20.54 -25.06 -11.99
N THR A 421 -19.61 -25.75 -12.64
CA THR A 421 -18.34 -25.25 -13.18
C THR A 421 -18.46 -24.63 -14.58
N THR A 422 -19.52 -24.92 -15.34
CA THR A 422 -19.80 -24.35 -16.67
C THR A 422 -20.52 -23.01 -16.62
N HIS A 423 -21.18 -22.68 -15.51
CA HIS A 423 -21.76 -21.36 -15.27
C HIS A 423 -20.67 -20.35 -14.90
N GLN A 424 -19.86 -19.93 -15.88
CA GLN A 424 -19.02 -18.74 -15.73
C GLN A 424 -19.92 -17.51 -15.74
N GLY A 425 -20.28 -17.01 -14.55
CA GLY A 425 -20.80 -15.65 -14.43
C GLY A 425 -19.82 -14.68 -15.08
N SER A 426 -20.35 -13.67 -15.78
CA SER A 426 -19.63 -12.63 -16.54
C SER A 426 -18.47 -11.94 -15.77
N GLU A 427 -18.37 -12.14 -14.46
CA GLU A 427 -17.37 -11.54 -13.57
C GLU A 427 -16.19 -12.45 -13.17
N THR A 428 -16.14 -13.71 -13.64
CA THR A 428 -15.00 -14.60 -13.32
C THR A 428 -13.79 -14.31 -14.21
N VAL A 429 -13.06 -13.24 -13.89
CA VAL A 429 -11.75 -12.94 -14.50
C VAL A 429 -10.84 -14.16 -14.34
N ASP A 430 -10.26 -14.63 -15.45
CA ASP A 430 -9.31 -15.75 -15.44
C ASP A 430 -8.19 -15.47 -14.41
N PRO A 431 -8.00 -16.33 -13.39
CA PRO A 431 -6.95 -16.16 -12.39
C PRO A 431 -5.55 -15.97 -12.99
N ALA A 432 -5.28 -16.55 -14.17
CA ALA A 432 -4.02 -16.36 -14.88
C ALA A 432 -3.84 -14.92 -15.40
N LEU A 433 -4.93 -14.30 -15.88
CA LEU A 433 -4.94 -12.92 -16.38
C LEU A 433 -4.87 -11.92 -15.22
N THR A 434 -5.54 -12.18 -14.11
CA THR A 434 -5.39 -11.36 -12.89
C THR A 434 -3.95 -11.43 -12.37
N LYS A 435 -3.33 -12.61 -12.35
CA LYS A 435 -1.94 -12.79 -11.93
C LYS A 435 -0.96 -12.07 -12.87
N SER A 436 -1.17 -12.12 -14.18
CA SER A 436 -0.30 -11.42 -15.15
C SER A 436 -0.42 -9.90 -15.02
N ARG A 437 -1.62 -9.37 -14.78
CA ARG A 437 -1.85 -7.95 -14.52
C ARG A 437 -1.19 -7.49 -13.21
N LEU A 438 -1.31 -8.26 -12.13
CA LEU A 438 -0.63 -7.96 -10.86
C LEU A 438 0.90 -7.95 -11.01
N MET A 439 1.44 -8.87 -11.80
CA MET A 439 2.88 -8.89 -12.12
C MET A 439 3.30 -7.71 -13.00
N GLY A 440 2.51 -7.33 -14.00
CA GLY A 440 2.74 -6.13 -14.81
C GLY A 440 2.82 -4.87 -13.95
N ASN A 441 1.82 -4.65 -13.09
CA ASN A 441 1.80 -3.52 -12.15
C ASN A 441 3.00 -3.55 -11.20
N ARG A 442 3.44 -4.74 -10.74
CA ARG A 442 4.65 -4.87 -9.90
C ARG A 442 5.91 -4.41 -10.65
N PHE A 443 6.03 -4.70 -11.94
CA PHE A 443 7.18 -4.26 -12.75
C PHE A 443 7.15 -2.77 -13.06
N GLU A 444 5.98 -2.21 -13.39
CA GLU A 444 5.80 -0.77 -13.58
C GLU A 444 6.15 0.02 -12.33
N ASN A 445 5.62 -0.40 -11.18
CA ASN A 445 5.94 0.24 -9.90
C ASN A 445 7.44 0.19 -9.58
N ARG A 446 8.13 -0.91 -9.95
CA ARG A 446 9.59 -1.01 -9.78
C ARG A 446 10.35 -0.16 -10.78
N MET A 447 9.86 -0.02 -12.01
CA MET A 447 10.49 0.80 -13.06
C MET A 447 10.69 2.24 -12.59
N ASN A 448 9.70 2.80 -11.89
CA ASN A 448 9.73 4.18 -11.38
C ASN A 448 10.90 4.43 -10.41
N PHE A 449 11.37 3.39 -9.71
CA PHE A 449 12.45 3.50 -8.72
C PHE A 449 13.76 2.83 -9.16
N ALA A 450 13.80 2.22 -10.35
CA ALA A 450 14.98 1.55 -10.87
C ALA A 450 16.05 2.58 -11.25
N GLN A 451 17.22 2.50 -10.63
CA GLN A 451 18.34 3.41 -10.89
C GLN A 451 19.25 2.88 -12.00
N TYR A 452 19.44 1.56 -12.07
CA TYR A 452 20.45 0.94 -12.94
C TYR A 452 19.87 0.56 -14.31
N PRO A 453 20.56 0.88 -15.43
CA PRO A 453 20.06 0.55 -16.78
C PRO A 453 19.85 -0.95 -17.02
N ILE A 454 20.68 -1.81 -16.41
CA ILE A 454 20.49 -3.27 -16.53
C ILE A 454 19.20 -3.77 -15.86
N GLU A 455 18.81 -3.18 -14.72
CA GLU A 455 17.54 -3.49 -14.06
C GLU A 455 16.36 -2.96 -14.89
N LYS A 456 16.49 -1.77 -15.49
CA LYS A 456 15.47 -1.22 -16.38
C LYS A 456 15.27 -2.10 -17.62
N SER A 457 16.35 -2.54 -18.26
CA SER A 457 16.29 -3.44 -19.41
C SER A 457 15.60 -4.76 -19.05
N TYR A 458 15.95 -5.34 -17.91
CA TYR A 458 15.29 -6.53 -17.38
C TYR A 458 13.78 -6.33 -17.18
N LEU A 459 13.38 -5.27 -16.46
CA LEU A 459 11.98 -5.00 -16.17
C LEU A 459 11.17 -4.76 -17.45
N LEU A 460 11.70 -3.99 -18.41
CA LEU A 460 11.07 -3.78 -19.72
C LEU A 460 10.94 -5.08 -20.52
N HIS A 461 11.94 -5.96 -20.46
CA HIS A 461 11.88 -7.28 -21.09
C HIS A 461 10.76 -8.13 -20.47
N GLN A 462 10.64 -8.19 -19.13
CA GLN A 462 9.59 -8.94 -18.47
C GLN A 462 8.19 -8.38 -18.75
N MET A 463 8.04 -7.05 -18.82
CA MET A 463 6.80 -6.41 -19.26
C MET A 463 6.46 -6.81 -20.69
N ALA A 464 7.42 -6.77 -21.62
CA ALA A 464 7.22 -7.22 -22.99
C ALA A 464 6.79 -8.71 -23.05
N GLU A 465 7.38 -9.58 -22.24
CA GLU A 465 6.99 -10.99 -22.15
C GLU A 465 5.54 -11.18 -21.63
N ILE A 466 5.10 -10.36 -20.66
CA ILE A 466 3.70 -10.36 -20.19
C ILE A 466 2.76 -9.92 -21.32
N HIS A 467 3.10 -8.85 -22.04
CA HIS A 467 2.28 -8.33 -23.13
C HIS A 467 2.18 -9.33 -24.29
N LEU A 468 3.28 -10.03 -24.59
CA LEU A 468 3.32 -11.13 -25.55
C LEU A 468 2.37 -12.27 -25.15
N LYS A 469 2.35 -12.67 -23.87
CA LYS A 469 1.45 -13.71 -23.34
C LYS A 469 -0.02 -13.27 -23.33
N SER A 470 -0.28 -11.96 -23.22
CA SER A 470 -1.61 -11.36 -23.30
C SER A 470 -2.05 -11.01 -24.72
N HIS A 471 -1.31 -11.42 -25.76
CA HIS A 471 -1.59 -11.13 -27.18
C HIS A 471 -1.59 -9.62 -27.54
N ARG A 472 -0.97 -8.77 -26.71
CA ARG A 472 -0.78 -7.33 -26.98
C ARG A 472 0.56 -7.10 -27.68
N PHE A 473 0.59 -7.40 -28.98
CA PHE A 473 1.84 -7.47 -29.75
C PHE A 473 2.52 -6.10 -29.99
N ASP A 474 1.75 -5.04 -30.23
CA ASP A 474 2.34 -3.71 -30.48
C ASP A 474 2.99 -3.13 -29.21
N GLU A 475 2.33 -3.27 -28.06
CA GLU A 475 2.88 -2.86 -26.76
C GLU A 475 4.11 -3.69 -26.36
N CYS A 476 4.14 -4.98 -26.72
CA CYS A 476 5.31 -5.84 -26.56
C CYS A 476 6.50 -5.30 -27.37
N CYS A 477 6.28 -4.99 -28.64
CA CYS A 477 7.32 -4.41 -29.51
C CYS A 477 7.81 -3.06 -29.01
N PHE A 478 6.92 -2.20 -28.53
CA PHE A 478 7.27 -0.90 -27.94
C PHE A 478 8.16 -1.08 -26.69
N SER A 479 7.74 -1.92 -25.75
CA SER A 479 8.49 -2.20 -24.52
C SER A 479 9.85 -2.84 -24.80
N ALA A 480 9.92 -3.76 -25.78
CA ALA A 480 11.16 -4.40 -26.21
C ALA A 480 12.14 -3.41 -26.84
N ARG A 481 11.68 -2.48 -27.69
CA ARG A 481 12.53 -1.41 -28.28
C ARG A 481 13.11 -0.50 -27.21
N LYS A 482 12.29 -0.08 -26.24
CA LYS A 482 12.76 0.70 -25.09
C LYS A 482 13.80 -0.06 -24.26
N SER A 483 13.63 -1.38 -24.11
CA SER A 483 14.62 -2.22 -23.43
C SER A 483 15.95 -2.29 -24.18
N ILE A 484 15.93 -2.32 -25.52
CA ILE A 484 17.15 -2.29 -26.35
C ILE A 484 17.94 -1.00 -26.12
N GLU A 485 17.26 0.14 -25.99
CA GLU A 485 17.93 1.42 -25.69
C GLU A 485 18.61 1.39 -24.31
N GLU A 486 17.94 0.88 -23.28
CA GLU A 486 18.53 0.72 -21.95
C GLU A 486 19.67 -0.33 -21.93
N ALA A 487 19.55 -1.39 -22.73
CA ALA A 487 20.58 -2.42 -22.88
C ALA A 487 21.82 -1.90 -23.61
N LYS A 488 21.66 -0.95 -24.54
CA LYS A 488 22.77 -0.22 -25.16
C LYS A 488 23.49 0.65 -24.13
N LYS A 489 22.76 1.32 -23.23
CA LYS A 489 23.37 2.12 -22.15
C LYS A 489 24.24 1.29 -21.20
N CYS A 490 23.91 0.01 -20.97
CA CYS A 490 24.72 -0.90 -20.14
C CYS A 490 25.68 -1.80 -20.94
N ASN A 491 25.79 -1.62 -22.26
CA ASN A 491 26.60 -2.46 -23.15
C ASN A 491 26.33 -3.97 -23.02
N SER A 492 25.08 -4.37 -22.71
CA SER A 492 24.70 -5.78 -22.61
C SER A 492 24.11 -6.28 -23.93
N TYR A 493 24.93 -6.96 -24.72
CA TYR A 493 24.51 -7.60 -25.98
C TYR A 493 23.49 -8.74 -25.77
N ILE A 494 23.57 -9.42 -24.63
CA ILE A 494 22.67 -10.54 -24.29
C ILE A 494 21.24 -10.03 -24.12
N TRP A 495 21.04 -8.92 -23.39
CA TRP A 495 19.72 -8.32 -23.21
C TRP A 495 19.17 -7.75 -24.53
N GLN A 496 20.02 -7.12 -25.34
CA GLN A 496 19.62 -6.68 -26.69
C GLN A 496 19.10 -7.87 -27.52
N PHE A 497 19.86 -8.97 -27.54
CA PHE A 497 19.48 -10.20 -28.25
C PHE A 497 18.12 -10.75 -27.79
N LEU A 498 17.89 -10.86 -26.47
CA LEU A 498 16.62 -11.34 -25.92
C LEU A 498 15.44 -10.43 -26.30
N CYS A 499 15.63 -9.12 -26.32
CA CYS A 499 14.59 -8.18 -26.74
C CYS A 499 14.27 -8.27 -28.24
N TYR A 500 15.28 -8.45 -29.10
CA TYR A 500 15.05 -8.72 -30.52
C TYR A 500 14.28 -10.03 -30.73
N LEU A 501 14.56 -11.07 -29.94
CA LEU A 501 13.77 -12.32 -29.98
C LEU A 501 12.30 -12.10 -29.62
N LEU A 502 11.98 -11.24 -28.65
CA LEU A 502 10.57 -10.90 -28.34
C LEU A 502 9.89 -10.18 -29.51
N ILE A 503 10.58 -9.25 -30.17
CA ILE A 503 10.06 -8.57 -31.37
C ILE A 503 9.81 -9.57 -32.50
N ILE A 504 10.74 -10.51 -32.73
CA ILE A 504 10.60 -11.57 -33.73
C ILE A 504 9.38 -12.44 -33.41
N LYS A 505 9.20 -12.86 -32.14
CA LYS A 505 8.02 -13.62 -31.70
C LYS A 505 6.71 -12.89 -31.98
N ALA A 506 6.64 -11.60 -31.64
CA ALA A 506 5.45 -10.78 -31.86
C ALA A 506 5.14 -10.60 -33.37
N ASN A 507 6.16 -10.32 -34.18
CA ASN A 507 5.99 -10.15 -35.63
C ASN A 507 5.64 -11.48 -36.33
N ALA A 508 6.24 -12.60 -35.90
CA ALA A 508 5.93 -13.93 -36.42
C ALA A 508 4.49 -14.35 -36.09
N ALA A 509 4.01 -14.05 -34.88
CA ALA A 509 2.62 -14.31 -34.49
C ALA A 509 1.61 -13.48 -35.32
N LEU A 510 2.02 -12.33 -35.84
CA LEU A 510 1.23 -11.48 -36.74
C LEU A 510 1.48 -11.75 -38.24
N HIS A 511 2.30 -12.75 -38.59
CA HIS A 511 2.71 -13.06 -39.98
C HIS A 511 3.27 -11.85 -40.78
N LYS A 512 3.98 -10.95 -40.08
CA LYS A 512 4.66 -9.77 -40.66
C LYS A 512 6.09 -10.12 -41.12
N VAL A 513 6.19 -10.87 -42.22
CA VAL A 513 7.42 -11.55 -42.71
C VAL A 513 8.60 -10.61 -43.05
N GLU A 514 8.33 -9.39 -43.51
CA GLU A 514 9.39 -8.40 -43.81
C GLU A 514 9.96 -7.77 -42.52
N ARG A 515 9.09 -7.50 -41.54
CA ARG A 515 9.53 -6.97 -40.24
C ARG A 515 10.22 -8.03 -39.40
N THR A 516 9.91 -9.31 -39.59
CA THR A 516 10.68 -10.41 -38.98
C THR A 516 12.06 -10.53 -39.61
N SER A 517 12.22 -10.40 -40.93
CA SER A 517 13.55 -10.44 -41.57
C SER A 517 14.45 -9.31 -41.09
N GLU A 518 13.95 -8.07 -41.04
CA GLU A 518 14.71 -6.92 -40.51
C GLU A 518 15.17 -7.15 -39.06
N ALA A 519 14.28 -7.67 -38.21
CA ALA A 519 14.60 -7.97 -36.82
C ALA A 519 15.59 -9.13 -36.66
N LEU A 520 15.52 -10.14 -37.53
CA LEU A 520 16.46 -11.27 -37.59
C LEU A 520 17.86 -10.82 -38.02
N ASP A 521 17.96 -9.92 -39.01
CA ASP A 521 19.24 -9.36 -39.44
C ASP A 521 19.93 -8.57 -38.33
N MET A 522 19.16 -7.79 -37.57
CA MET A 522 19.66 -7.06 -36.41
C MET A 522 20.09 -8.01 -35.27
N ALA A 523 19.31 -9.06 -35.02
CA ALA A 523 19.68 -10.10 -34.05
C ALA A 523 20.97 -10.84 -34.46
N LEU A 524 21.17 -11.07 -35.76
CA LEU A 524 22.36 -11.73 -36.30
C LEU A 524 23.62 -10.88 -36.14
N LYS A 525 23.52 -9.56 -36.33
CA LYS A 525 24.62 -8.62 -36.03
C LYS A 525 25.07 -8.73 -34.57
N ILE A 526 24.13 -8.76 -33.63
CA ILE A 526 24.43 -8.89 -32.19
C ILE A 526 24.99 -10.28 -31.86
N ALA A 527 24.47 -11.34 -32.49
CA ALA A 527 24.99 -12.70 -32.30
C ALA A 527 26.44 -12.84 -32.77
N LYS A 528 26.86 -12.11 -33.82
CA LYS A 528 28.27 -12.04 -34.25
C LYS A 528 29.15 -11.42 -33.17
N GLU A 529 28.66 -10.39 -32.48
CA GLU A 529 29.37 -9.74 -31.37
C GLU A 529 29.48 -10.66 -30.13
N LEU A 530 28.46 -11.48 -29.86
CA LEU A 530 28.43 -12.45 -28.76
C LEU A 530 29.39 -13.65 -28.96
N LYS A 531 29.84 -13.92 -30.19
CA LYS A 531 30.75 -15.03 -30.56
C LYS A 531 30.28 -16.43 -30.15
N GLU A 532 29.00 -16.64 -29.90
CA GLU A 532 28.45 -17.95 -29.52
C GLU A 532 27.88 -18.71 -30.73
N LYS A 533 28.50 -19.85 -31.07
CA LYS A 533 28.13 -20.66 -32.26
C LYS A 533 26.69 -21.19 -32.21
N ASN A 534 26.19 -21.54 -31.02
CA ASN A 534 24.84 -22.09 -30.86
C ASN A 534 23.74 -21.09 -31.21
N ILE A 535 23.91 -19.83 -30.78
CA ILE A 535 22.98 -18.73 -31.08
C ILE A 535 23.01 -18.43 -32.58
N HIS A 536 24.21 -18.40 -33.17
CA HIS A 536 24.36 -18.16 -34.60
C HIS A 536 23.62 -19.23 -35.43
N ASN A 537 23.83 -20.51 -35.13
CA ASN A 537 23.15 -21.62 -35.80
C ASN A 537 21.63 -21.61 -35.59
N PHE A 538 21.18 -21.17 -34.42
CA PHE A 538 19.75 -21.02 -34.14
C PHE A 538 19.13 -19.90 -34.98
N LEU A 539 19.80 -18.75 -35.12
CA LEU A 539 19.32 -17.63 -35.91
C LEU A 539 19.31 -17.92 -37.42
N THR A 540 20.33 -18.60 -37.94
CA THR A 540 20.33 -19.00 -39.36
C THR A 540 19.17 -19.94 -39.67
N ALA A 541 18.84 -20.86 -38.75
CA ALA A 541 17.65 -21.69 -38.86
C ALA A 541 16.34 -20.88 -38.82
N CYS A 542 16.24 -19.85 -37.97
CA CYS A 542 15.09 -18.93 -37.97
C CYS A 542 14.95 -18.16 -39.29
N ILE A 543 16.05 -17.71 -39.89
CA ILE A 543 16.05 -17.00 -41.18
C ILE A 543 15.51 -17.91 -42.28
N HIS A 544 16.01 -19.14 -42.38
CA HIS A 544 15.49 -20.12 -43.34
C HIS A 544 14.00 -20.41 -43.15
N CYS A 545 13.52 -20.55 -41.91
CA CYS A 545 12.08 -20.69 -41.67
C CYS A 545 11.25 -19.48 -42.14
N ASN A 546 11.79 -18.26 -41.99
CA ASN A 546 11.11 -17.04 -42.41
C ASN A 546 11.10 -16.89 -43.94
N GLU A 547 12.16 -17.32 -44.62
CA GLU A 547 12.24 -17.38 -46.10
C GLU A 547 11.21 -18.37 -46.67
N GLU A 548 11.08 -19.56 -46.06
CA GLU A 548 10.04 -20.53 -46.44
C GLU A 548 8.63 -19.97 -46.23
N GLU A 549 8.36 -19.31 -45.09
CA GLU A 549 7.07 -18.62 -44.88
C GLU A 549 6.83 -17.49 -45.90
N PHE A 550 7.87 -16.76 -46.30
CA PHE A 550 7.80 -15.74 -47.34
C PHE A 550 7.42 -16.35 -48.70
N ILE A 551 8.04 -17.47 -49.08
CA ILE A 551 7.76 -18.19 -50.33
C ILE A 551 6.31 -18.67 -50.34
N VAL A 552 5.84 -19.30 -49.26
CA VAL A 552 4.45 -19.77 -49.15
C VAL A 552 3.47 -18.60 -49.21
N LYS A 553 3.75 -17.48 -48.53
CA LYS A 553 2.91 -16.28 -48.58
C LYS A 553 2.85 -15.70 -49.99
N LYS A 554 3.99 -15.60 -50.68
CA LYS A 554 4.08 -15.16 -52.07
C LYS A 554 3.24 -16.07 -52.98
N GLN A 555 3.40 -17.38 -52.88
CA GLN A 555 2.62 -18.37 -53.63
C GLN A 555 1.11 -18.26 -53.35
N SER A 556 0.70 -18.00 -52.10
CA SER A 556 -0.72 -17.81 -51.74
C SER A 556 -1.33 -16.54 -52.33
N ILE A 557 -0.56 -15.45 -52.42
CA ILE A 557 -0.99 -14.19 -53.04
C ILE A 557 -1.12 -14.38 -54.56
N PHE A 558 -0.16 -15.05 -55.19
CA PHE A 558 -0.22 -15.38 -56.63
C PHE A 558 -1.31 -16.41 -56.99
N ALA A 559 -1.65 -17.32 -56.07
CA ALA A 559 -2.75 -18.27 -56.24
C ALA A 559 -4.13 -17.58 -56.09
N ASN A 560 -4.26 -16.62 -55.16
CA ASN A 560 -5.48 -15.82 -55.01
C ASN A 560 -5.66 -14.77 -56.11
N SER A 561 -4.58 -14.29 -56.73
CA SER A 561 -4.66 -13.42 -57.93
C SER A 561 -4.99 -14.18 -59.21
N ARG A 562 -4.98 -15.52 -59.18
CA ARG A 562 -5.39 -16.42 -60.28
C ARG A 562 -6.81 -16.96 -60.11
N ARG A 563 -7.65 -16.35 -59.25
CA ARG A 563 -9.10 -16.43 -59.48
C ARG A 563 -9.39 -15.63 -60.74
N GLU A 564 -9.42 -16.33 -61.86
CA GLU A 564 -10.01 -15.85 -63.10
C GLU A 564 -11.34 -15.18 -62.77
N SER A 565 -11.46 -13.92 -63.14
CA SER A 565 -12.74 -13.24 -63.24
C SER A 565 -13.67 -14.13 -64.06
N GLU A 566 -14.71 -14.69 -63.46
CA GLU A 566 -15.88 -15.08 -64.24
C GLU A 566 -16.26 -13.86 -65.08
N LYS A 567 -16.22 -14.05 -66.39
CA LYS A 567 -16.58 -13.03 -67.37
C LYS A 567 -17.95 -12.48 -66.98
N SER A 568 -17.97 -11.21 -66.60
CA SER A 568 -19.17 -10.39 -66.62
C SER A 568 -19.71 -10.37 -68.06
N VAL A 569 -20.67 -11.23 -68.36
CA VAL A 569 -21.52 -11.09 -69.54
C VAL A 569 -22.52 -10.00 -69.19
N TYR A 570 -22.37 -8.81 -69.77
CA TYR A 570 -23.46 -7.84 -69.81
C TYR A 570 -23.62 -7.25 -71.21
N SER A 571 -24.89 -7.27 -71.64
CA SER A 571 -25.56 -6.51 -72.71
C SER A 571 -25.11 -6.65 -74.15
N SER A 572 -26.02 -7.08 -75.02
CA SER A 572 -26.84 -6.13 -75.80
C SER A 572 -27.84 -6.88 -76.69
N LEU A 573 -29.13 -6.76 -76.36
CA LEU A 573 -30.24 -6.95 -77.28
C LEU A 573 -30.08 -5.94 -78.42
N SER A 574 -29.80 -6.43 -79.63
CA SER A 574 -29.94 -5.67 -80.87
C SER A 574 -31.41 -5.66 -81.28
N VAL A 575 -32.00 -4.47 -81.28
CA VAL A 575 -33.17 -4.12 -82.06
C VAL A 575 -32.90 -4.42 -83.55
N ARG A 576 -33.77 -5.21 -84.19
CA ARG A 576 -34.31 -5.03 -85.56
C ARG A 576 -35.16 -6.25 -85.97
N HIS A 577 -36.48 -6.09 -86.04
CA HIS A 577 -37.21 -5.94 -87.31
C HIS A 577 -38.73 -5.86 -87.07
N SER A 578 -39.35 -4.82 -87.66
CA SER A 578 -40.67 -4.81 -88.33
C SER A 578 -41.60 -5.99 -88.07
N ASP A 579 -42.73 -5.76 -87.37
CA ASP A 579 -43.99 -5.26 -87.94
C ASP A 579 -44.83 -4.55 -86.86
#